data_AF-A0A9E1UU31-F1
#
_entry.id   AF-A0A9E1UU31-F1
#
_cell.length_a   1.000
_cell.length_b   1.000
_cell.length_c   1.000
_cell.angle_alpha   90.00
_cell.angle_beta   90.00
_cell.angle_gamma   90.00
#
_symmetry.space_group_name_H-M   'P 1'
#
loop_
_entity.id
_entity.type
_entity.pdbx_description
1 polymer ?
#
loop_
_entity_poly.entity_id
_entity_poly.type
_entity_poly.pdbx_seq_one_letter_code
_entity_poly.pdbx_strand_id
1 'polypeptide(L)'
;VGDSITHSRRYHSFIYLYYATRFPEARFEMVNCGVSGDSAAGAVRRFPWDIEPHKPTVATVMLGMNDVGRGNYGKDKTDPKLVARRQGSIDGHMRSMDKLSGLLRGLGADLIYLTPSIYDQTAEIARYNNFGVNDALGTCGKRVGAELAPKYRAGVADLHGPMTALNAAYQAKDKTKTLVGADRVHPGDMGQFLMAYFFLDAQQVPAVVAEMSVDASGKVLGNANCTLSEIQAESGKVAFTSLEKALPYPVPLIAGEALELVPFLQKMNREMLTVRGLPGGDYVVVIDDEPVLAATAKELATGLNLATCKRTPMYRQAEAVAELNNERHAIPAYRLRTLAAQRHFMGRTKGLDTGNFEAMKAALEAKVAELKAKKHSLYGYMRGQAATYIKYKPLEQELLAELAKITDELWQANQPKPHRFVIRKGNAAEIAKAEGRVLADFSTFRGWRDASWMNTEAKVEAKDGIVTIVGQRRDGERDMLGYGKPLAADLTTVKVLKIRMKADKGAPFGVEWSIDGKLTRLRSYVPATGEWETISLPLTGKRATGLTLILAESNPNAKWASPTVTYQFDQLWLE
;
A
#
# COMPACT_ATOMS: atom_id res chain seq x y z
N VAL A 1 14.89 9.12 12.12
CA VAL A 1 15.51 10.42 11.76
C VAL A 1 16.05 10.33 10.33
N GLY A 2 15.79 11.32 9.47
CA GLY A 2 16.33 11.31 8.12
C GLY A 2 16.04 12.55 7.28
N ASP A 3 16.18 12.41 5.96
CA ASP A 3 16.00 13.47 4.97
C ASP A 3 14.63 13.39 4.24
N SER A 4 14.58 13.79 2.96
CA SER A 4 13.37 13.74 2.12
C SER A 4 12.80 12.33 1.92
N ILE A 5 13.65 11.31 1.93
CA ILE A 5 13.19 9.92 1.79
C ILE A 5 12.47 9.49 3.07
N THR A 6 12.85 10.04 4.22
CA THR A 6 12.13 9.79 5.49
C THR A 6 10.94 10.73 5.67
N HIS A 7 11.03 11.98 5.23
CA HIS A 7 9.99 12.99 5.43
C HIS A 7 8.62 12.56 4.90
N SER A 8 8.51 12.23 3.60
CA SER A 8 7.21 12.07 2.92
C SER A 8 7.01 10.71 2.24
N ARG A 9 7.92 9.76 2.42
CA ARG A 9 7.82 8.40 1.84
C ARG A 9 7.47 7.36 2.90
N ARG A 10 7.22 6.13 2.44
CA ARG A 10 6.43 5.14 3.19
C ARG A 10 7.22 3.99 3.81
N TYR A 11 8.55 3.87 3.63
CA TYR A 11 9.28 2.70 4.16
C TYR A 11 9.04 2.50 5.67
N HIS A 12 9.07 3.57 6.46
CA HIS A 12 8.81 3.51 7.90
C HIS A 12 7.34 3.20 8.21
N SER A 13 6.40 3.64 7.38
CA SER A 13 4.98 3.27 7.50
C SER A 13 4.76 1.78 7.23
N PHE A 14 5.47 1.20 6.25
CA PHE A 14 5.41 -0.23 5.95
C PHE A 14 6.06 -1.07 7.05
N ILE A 15 7.18 -0.60 7.62
CA ILE A 15 7.76 -1.21 8.82
C ILE A 15 6.75 -1.18 9.97
N TYR A 16 6.14 -0.01 10.26
CA TYR A 16 5.14 0.12 11.32
C TYR A 16 3.96 -0.83 11.12
N LEU A 17 3.46 -0.95 9.88
CA LEU A 17 2.39 -1.87 9.54
C LEU A 17 2.77 -3.33 9.85
N TYR A 18 4.01 -3.72 9.54
CA TYR A 18 4.49 -5.07 9.84
C TYR A 18 4.45 -5.36 11.34
N TYR A 19 4.96 -4.44 12.16
CA TYR A 19 4.92 -4.65 13.60
C TYR A 19 3.49 -4.63 14.15
N ALA A 20 2.64 -3.71 13.67
CA ALA A 20 1.25 -3.63 14.10
C ALA A 20 0.44 -4.88 13.75
N THR A 21 0.71 -5.54 12.61
CA THR A 21 0.01 -6.79 12.27
C THR A 21 0.69 -8.02 12.87
N ARG A 22 2.02 -8.03 13.02
CA ARG A 22 2.75 -9.21 13.48
C ARG A 22 2.84 -9.35 15.00
N PHE A 23 2.84 -8.23 15.72
CA PHE A 23 2.97 -8.19 17.18
C PHE A 23 1.88 -7.29 17.77
N PRO A 24 0.59 -7.65 17.63
CA PRO A 24 -0.54 -6.82 18.05
C PRO A 24 -0.55 -6.50 19.56
N GLU A 25 0.15 -7.27 20.38
CA GLU A 25 0.36 -7.07 21.82
C GLU A 25 1.51 -6.11 22.15
N ALA A 26 2.44 -5.88 21.21
CA ALA A 26 3.64 -5.07 21.41
C ALA A 26 3.44 -3.63 20.93
N ARG A 27 2.45 -2.94 21.51
CA ARG A 27 2.13 -1.55 21.15
C ARG A 27 3.34 -0.63 21.32
N PHE A 28 3.63 0.15 20.29
CA PHE A 28 4.64 1.22 20.31
C PHE A 28 4.22 2.40 19.43
N GLU A 29 4.89 3.54 19.65
CA GLU A 29 4.70 4.73 18.83
C GLU A 29 5.88 4.91 17.87
N MET A 30 5.57 5.32 16.63
CA MET A 30 6.58 5.68 15.65
C MET A 30 6.44 7.14 15.27
N VAL A 31 7.50 7.91 15.52
CA VAL A 31 7.60 9.32 15.17
C VAL A 31 8.50 9.50 13.96
N ASN A 32 7.96 10.13 12.91
CA ASN A 32 8.74 10.54 11.76
C ASN A 32 9.49 11.84 12.07
N CYS A 33 10.83 11.79 12.11
CA CYS A 33 11.71 12.96 12.23
C CYS A 33 12.53 13.19 10.94
N GLY A 34 11.89 13.03 9.78
CA GLY A 34 12.46 13.31 8.46
C GLY A 34 12.24 14.75 8.01
N VAL A 35 13.25 15.40 7.44
CA VAL A 35 13.15 16.76 6.88
C VAL A 35 13.68 16.79 5.44
N SER A 36 12.84 17.22 4.49
CA SER A 36 13.19 17.23 3.07
C SER A 36 14.37 18.16 2.79
N GLY A 37 15.40 17.65 2.11
CA GLY A 37 16.64 18.38 1.82
C GLY A 37 17.62 18.50 3.00
N ASP A 38 17.35 17.83 4.12
CA ASP A 38 18.21 17.87 5.30
C ASP A 38 19.47 17.00 5.15
N SER A 39 20.44 17.23 6.04
CA SER A 39 21.69 16.48 6.18
C SER A 39 21.92 16.10 7.64
N ALA A 40 22.94 15.29 7.94
CA ALA A 40 23.28 14.96 9.34
C ALA A 40 23.60 16.20 10.17
N ALA A 41 24.29 17.19 9.59
CA ALA A 41 24.56 18.45 10.28
C ALA A 41 23.26 19.23 10.59
N GLY A 42 22.25 19.14 9.71
CA GLY A 42 20.96 19.78 9.95
C GLY A 42 20.11 19.03 10.97
N ALA A 43 20.14 17.70 10.97
CA ALA A 43 19.57 16.87 12.03
C ALA A 43 20.13 17.22 13.42
N VAL A 44 21.45 17.41 13.53
CA VAL A 44 22.09 17.91 14.78
C VAL A 44 21.54 19.28 15.19
N ARG A 45 21.37 20.22 14.24
CA ARG A 45 20.84 21.57 14.55
C ARG A 45 19.39 21.54 15.05
N ARG A 46 18.57 20.63 14.52
CA ARG A 46 17.16 20.50 14.92
C ARG A 46 16.93 19.54 16.08
N PHE A 47 17.97 18.84 16.54
CA PHE A 47 17.86 17.88 17.61
C PHE A 47 17.08 18.41 18.83
N PRO A 48 17.37 19.61 19.38
CA PRO A 48 16.73 20.06 20.62
C PRO A 48 15.23 20.33 20.53
N TRP A 49 14.69 20.58 19.32
CA TRP A 49 13.30 21.01 19.15
C TRP A 49 12.46 20.08 18.27
N ASP A 50 13.08 19.16 17.50
CA ASP A 50 12.38 18.25 16.58
C ASP A 50 12.64 16.77 16.85
N ILE A 51 13.64 16.42 17.66
CA ILE A 51 14.04 15.02 17.92
C ILE A 51 13.99 14.73 19.42
N GLU A 52 14.72 15.50 20.23
CA GLU A 52 14.78 15.37 21.68
C GLU A 52 13.40 15.41 22.37
N PRO A 53 12.44 16.27 21.98
CA PRO A 53 11.14 16.33 22.65
C PRO A 53 10.35 15.03 22.59
N HIS A 54 10.63 14.16 21.61
CA HIS A 54 9.98 12.86 21.46
C HIS A 54 10.55 11.77 22.38
N LYS A 55 11.68 12.02 23.06
CA LYS A 55 12.32 11.08 24.00
C LYS A 55 12.38 9.63 23.47
N PRO A 56 13.00 9.41 22.30
CA PRO A 56 12.95 8.10 21.65
C PRO A 56 13.67 7.03 22.49
N THR A 57 13.04 5.86 22.63
CA THR A 57 13.71 4.66 23.18
C THR A 57 14.53 3.92 22.13
N VAL A 58 14.12 4.01 20.87
CA VAL A 58 14.86 3.51 19.70
C VAL A 58 14.89 4.61 18.64
N ALA A 59 16.07 4.86 18.06
CA ALA A 59 16.24 5.81 16.98
C ALA A 59 16.87 5.15 15.75
N THR A 60 16.07 5.09 14.68
CA THR A 60 16.57 4.76 13.35
C THR A 60 17.14 5.99 12.67
N VAL A 61 18.31 5.91 12.04
CA VAL A 61 18.96 7.05 11.39
C VAL A 61 19.35 6.70 9.95
N MET A 62 18.80 7.45 8.98
CA MET A 62 19.11 7.32 7.55
C MET A 62 19.40 8.70 6.93
N LEU A 63 20.69 8.99 6.73
CA LEU A 63 21.18 10.27 6.20
C LEU A 63 22.40 10.00 5.30
N GLY A 64 22.71 10.92 4.39
CA GLY A 64 23.85 10.79 3.47
C GLY A 64 23.55 11.29 2.06
N MET A 65 22.32 11.12 1.58
CA MET A 65 21.91 11.47 0.20
C MET A 65 22.18 12.94 -0.14
N ASN A 66 21.95 13.85 0.80
CA ASN A 66 22.26 15.27 0.63
C ASN A 66 23.68 15.63 1.10
N ASP A 67 24.19 14.93 2.12
CA ASP A 67 25.50 15.20 2.73
C ASP A 67 26.67 15.04 1.77
N VAL A 68 26.60 14.06 0.87
CA VAL A 68 27.67 13.81 -0.11
C VAL A 68 27.86 14.97 -1.08
N GLY A 69 26.92 15.92 -1.16
CA GLY A 69 27.04 17.09 -2.05
C GLY A 69 26.93 16.69 -3.51
N ARG A 70 25.81 16.06 -3.89
CA ARG A 70 25.55 15.44 -5.21
C ARG A 70 25.97 16.28 -6.41
N GLY A 71 25.80 17.61 -6.33
CA GLY A 71 26.19 18.54 -7.39
C GLY A 71 27.69 18.59 -7.69
N ASN A 72 28.55 18.02 -6.84
CA ASN A 72 29.99 17.92 -7.07
C ASN A 72 30.38 16.70 -7.92
N TYR A 73 29.43 15.83 -8.31
CA TYR A 73 29.68 14.60 -9.08
C TYR A 73 29.13 14.71 -10.51
N GLY A 74 29.61 13.83 -11.39
CA GLY A 74 29.37 13.84 -12.83
C GLY A 74 30.61 13.31 -13.57
N LYS A 75 30.41 12.61 -14.70
CA LYS A 75 31.52 12.05 -15.50
C LYS A 75 32.45 13.16 -16.04
N ASP A 76 31.88 14.33 -16.28
CA ASP A 76 32.53 15.56 -16.74
C ASP A 76 33.21 16.35 -15.61
N LYS A 77 33.02 15.98 -14.34
CA LYS A 77 33.52 16.73 -13.18
C LYS A 77 34.82 16.13 -12.67
N THR A 78 35.94 16.44 -13.32
CA THR A 78 37.26 15.88 -13.00
C THR A 78 38.21 16.83 -12.24
N ASP A 79 37.78 18.07 -11.95
CA ASP A 79 38.58 19.07 -11.21
C ASP A 79 39.05 18.53 -9.84
N PRO A 80 40.36 18.55 -9.53
CA PRO A 80 40.90 18.14 -8.22
C PRO A 80 40.26 18.86 -7.02
N LYS A 81 39.83 20.12 -7.17
CA LYS A 81 39.11 20.84 -6.11
C LYS A 81 37.77 20.18 -5.78
N LEU A 82 37.11 19.57 -6.75
CA LEU A 82 35.88 18.81 -6.52
C LEU A 82 36.17 17.51 -5.77
N VAL A 83 37.28 16.83 -6.04
CA VAL A 83 37.70 15.64 -5.29
C VAL A 83 37.86 15.96 -3.80
N ALA A 84 38.58 17.03 -3.46
CA ALA A 84 38.73 17.47 -2.08
C ALA A 84 37.38 17.83 -1.41
N ARG A 85 36.46 18.49 -2.15
CA ARG A 85 35.11 18.80 -1.65
C ARG A 85 34.28 17.55 -1.39
N ARG A 86 34.35 16.54 -2.27
CA ARG A 86 33.65 15.25 -2.11
C ARG A 86 34.09 14.55 -0.84
N GLN A 87 35.40 14.46 -0.62
CA GLN A 87 35.97 13.87 0.60
C GLN A 87 35.54 14.65 1.84
N GLY A 88 35.67 15.99 1.82
CA GLY A 88 35.22 16.85 2.92
C GLY A 88 33.72 16.72 3.24
N SER A 89 32.88 16.47 2.23
CA SER A 89 31.45 16.18 2.40
C SER A 89 31.21 14.85 3.14
N ILE A 90 31.92 13.78 2.78
CA ILE A 90 31.83 12.48 3.45
C ILE A 90 32.34 12.58 4.90
N ASP A 91 33.46 13.28 5.13
CA ASP A 91 34.00 13.46 6.47
C ASP A 91 33.09 14.35 7.35
N GLY A 92 32.48 15.38 6.74
CA GLY A 92 31.47 16.22 7.40
C GLY A 92 30.21 15.44 7.77
N HIS A 93 29.76 14.53 6.90
CA HIS A 93 28.70 13.58 7.19
C HIS A 93 29.03 12.75 8.43
N MET A 94 30.20 12.09 8.44
CA MET A 94 30.61 11.21 9.54
C MET A 94 30.74 11.95 10.88
N ARG A 95 31.34 13.15 10.91
CA ARG A 95 31.40 13.98 12.13
C ARG A 95 30.02 14.35 12.66
N SER A 96 29.08 14.65 11.75
CA SER A 96 27.73 15.03 12.14
C SER A 96 26.91 13.83 12.61
N MET A 97 27.07 12.67 11.96
CA MET A 97 26.46 11.41 12.38
C MET A 97 26.98 10.96 13.75
N ASP A 98 28.28 11.09 14.01
CA ASP A 98 28.88 10.83 15.32
C ASP A 98 28.24 11.70 16.41
N LYS A 99 28.19 13.02 16.18
CA LYS A 99 27.55 13.97 17.10
C LYS A 99 26.07 13.66 17.34
N LEU A 100 25.31 13.38 16.28
CA LEU A 100 23.89 13.03 16.39
C LEU A 100 23.70 11.73 17.18
N SER A 101 24.59 10.75 16.97
CA SER A 101 24.55 9.47 17.67
C SER A 101 24.85 9.62 19.15
N GLY A 102 25.84 10.45 19.51
CA GLY A 102 26.11 10.80 20.91
C GLY A 102 24.92 11.49 21.58
N LEU A 103 24.25 12.42 20.90
CA LEU A 103 23.04 13.09 21.40
C LEU A 103 21.90 12.09 21.65
N LEU A 104 21.63 11.19 20.71
CA LEU A 104 20.58 10.18 20.84
C LEU A 104 20.89 9.15 21.94
N ARG A 105 22.15 8.67 22.04
CA ARG A 105 22.58 7.81 23.15
C ARG A 105 22.51 8.52 24.49
N GLY A 106 22.76 9.84 24.52
CA GLY A 106 22.58 10.67 25.72
C GLY A 106 21.14 10.68 26.24
N LEU A 107 20.14 10.45 25.39
CA LEU A 107 18.74 10.25 25.78
C LEU A 107 18.43 8.80 26.21
N GLY A 108 19.40 7.88 26.15
CA GLY A 108 19.20 6.46 26.40
C GLY A 108 18.63 5.66 25.22
N ALA A 109 18.57 6.25 24.02
CA ALA A 109 18.00 5.57 22.86
C ALA A 109 18.91 4.46 22.32
N ASP A 110 18.35 3.31 21.96
CA ASP A 110 19.04 2.32 21.12
C ASP A 110 19.10 2.80 19.67
N LEU A 111 20.26 2.59 19.04
CA LEU A 111 20.53 3.10 17.70
C LEU A 111 20.47 1.99 16.67
N ILE A 112 19.81 2.28 15.55
CA ILE A 112 19.85 1.45 14.35
C ILE A 112 20.15 2.37 13.16
N TYR A 113 21.30 2.17 12.53
CA TYR A 113 21.60 2.87 11.28
C TYR A 113 20.95 2.15 10.12
N LEU A 114 20.30 2.91 9.24
CA LEU A 114 19.98 2.43 7.90
C LEU A 114 21.02 3.08 6.99
N THR A 115 21.78 2.27 6.25
CA THR A 115 22.68 2.84 5.24
C THR A 115 21.84 3.64 4.23
N PRO A 116 22.39 4.66 3.56
CA PRO A 116 21.63 5.42 2.58
C PRO A 116 21.03 4.49 1.50
N SER A 117 19.80 4.73 1.08
CA SER A 117 19.29 4.11 -0.15
C SER A 117 20.13 4.56 -1.35
N ILE A 118 20.05 3.81 -2.45
CA ILE A 118 20.90 4.06 -3.61
C ILE A 118 20.60 5.39 -4.31
N TYR A 119 21.61 5.93 -4.97
CA TYR A 119 21.44 6.83 -6.10
C TYR A 119 21.58 6.02 -7.38
N ASP A 120 20.58 6.09 -8.27
CA ASP A 120 20.63 5.30 -9.50
C ASP A 120 21.54 5.95 -10.54
N GLN A 121 22.80 5.54 -10.56
CA GLN A 121 23.77 5.98 -11.55
C GLN A 121 23.84 5.08 -12.79
N THR A 122 22.97 4.07 -12.92
CA THR A 122 23.03 3.05 -13.99
C THR A 122 21.83 3.07 -14.94
N ALA A 123 20.67 3.57 -14.51
CA ALA A 123 19.48 3.68 -15.35
C ALA A 123 19.68 4.63 -16.53
N GLU A 124 19.16 4.25 -17.70
CA GLU A 124 19.05 5.07 -18.90
C GLU A 124 17.78 5.93 -18.83
N ILE A 125 17.84 7.00 -18.04
CA ILE A 125 16.73 7.95 -17.85
C ILE A 125 17.18 9.39 -18.09
N ALA A 126 16.24 10.25 -18.49
CA ALA A 126 16.49 11.63 -18.93
C ALA A 126 17.17 12.52 -17.87
N ARG A 127 17.00 12.21 -16.58
CA ARG A 127 17.63 12.98 -15.51
C ARG A 127 19.16 12.86 -15.59
N TYR A 128 19.85 14.01 -15.58
CA TYR A 128 21.32 14.06 -15.53
C TYR A 128 21.90 13.19 -14.41
N ASN A 129 22.91 12.41 -14.77
CA ASN A 129 23.57 11.45 -13.91
C ASN A 129 24.78 12.09 -13.20
N ASN A 130 24.64 12.37 -11.90
CA ASN A 130 25.75 12.75 -11.04
C ASN A 130 26.59 11.50 -10.69
N PHE A 131 27.20 10.91 -11.71
CA PHE A 131 27.93 9.65 -11.60
C PHE A 131 29.02 9.72 -10.51
N GLY A 132 29.04 8.73 -9.63
CA GLY A 132 29.90 8.70 -8.44
C GLY A 132 29.17 8.99 -7.12
N VAL A 133 27.93 9.51 -7.17
CA VAL A 133 27.12 9.71 -5.96
C VAL A 133 26.83 8.38 -5.27
N ASN A 134 26.48 7.32 -6.01
CA ASN A 134 26.16 6.04 -5.36
C ASN A 134 27.37 5.46 -4.62
N ASP A 135 28.57 5.66 -5.16
CA ASP A 135 29.82 5.17 -4.57
C ASP A 135 30.15 5.92 -3.27
N ALA A 136 29.90 7.23 -3.23
CA ALA A 136 30.02 8.05 -2.03
C ALA A 136 29.01 7.62 -0.95
N LEU A 137 27.77 7.30 -1.33
CA LEU A 137 26.76 6.78 -0.40
C LEU A 137 27.14 5.41 0.16
N GLY A 138 27.66 4.51 -0.67
CA GLY A 138 28.21 3.24 -0.23
C GLY A 138 29.38 3.43 0.75
N THR A 139 30.23 4.44 0.51
CA THR A 139 31.31 4.81 1.43
C THR A 139 30.76 5.30 2.78
N CYS A 140 29.75 6.18 2.79
CA CYS A 140 29.09 6.60 4.03
C CYS A 140 28.49 5.41 4.78
N GLY A 141 27.77 4.52 4.11
CA GLY A 141 27.19 3.31 4.72
C GLY A 141 28.25 2.39 5.35
N LYS A 142 29.33 2.09 4.61
CA LYS A 142 30.45 1.28 5.10
C LYS A 142 31.11 1.91 6.33
N ARG A 143 31.36 3.22 6.30
CA ARG A 143 31.99 3.93 7.42
C ARG A 143 31.09 4.00 8.65
N VAL A 144 29.78 4.20 8.48
CA VAL A 144 28.83 4.11 9.61
C VAL A 144 28.90 2.74 10.27
N GLY A 145 28.89 1.66 9.48
CA GLY A 145 28.98 0.30 10.00
C GLY A 145 30.33 -0.04 10.64
N ALA A 146 31.44 0.46 10.10
CA ALA A 146 32.77 0.16 10.61
C ALA A 146 33.21 1.05 11.79
N GLU A 147 32.78 2.32 11.82
CA GLU A 147 33.26 3.32 12.78
C GLU A 147 32.22 3.61 13.88
N LEU A 148 30.97 3.88 13.51
CA LEU A 148 29.96 4.39 14.45
C LEU A 148 29.16 3.27 15.13
N ALA A 149 28.78 2.23 14.38
CA ALA A 149 28.00 1.13 14.94
C ALA A 149 28.70 0.43 16.12
N PRO A 150 30.01 0.09 16.05
CA PRO A 150 30.73 -0.45 17.20
C PRO A 150 30.87 0.56 18.33
N LYS A 151 31.20 1.82 18.01
CA LYS A 151 31.37 2.90 18.99
C LYS A 151 30.13 3.11 19.87
N TYR A 152 28.94 3.02 19.28
CA TYR A 152 27.68 3.27 19.96
C TYR A 152 26.88 2.00 20.29
N ARG A 153 27.42 0.81 20.00
CA ARG A 153 26.72 -0.49 20.12
C ARG A 153 25.38 -0.48 19.38
N ALA A 154 25.39 0.09 18.17
CA ALA A 154 24.20 0.26 17.34
C ALA A 154 24.02 -0.93 16.38
N GLY A 155 22.78 -1.20 16.00
CA GLY A 155 22.46 -2.07 14.86
C GLY A 155 22.72 -1.37 13.52
N VAL A 156 22.87 -2.16 12.45
CA VAL A 156 22.95 -1.67 11.07
C VAL A 156 22.04 -2.50 10.19
N ALA A 157 21.12 -1.83 9.50
CA ALA A 157 20.36 -2.39 8.39
C ALA A 157 20.93 -1.84 7.07
N ASP A 158 21.59 -2.70 6.29
CA ASP A 158 22.10 -2.33 4.98
C ASP A 158 20.97 -2.27 3.95
N LEU A 159 20.72 -1.07 3.45
CA LEU A 159 19.86 -0.83 2.29
C LEU A 159 20.68 -0.64 1.01
N HIS A 160 21.90 -0.09 1.12
CA HIS A 160 22.68 0.36 -0.04
C HIS A 160 23.13 -0.81 -0.89
N GLY A 161 23.76 -1.80 -0.26
CA GLY A 161 24.27 -3.00 -0.90
C GLY A 161 23.16 -3.79 -1.63
N PRO A 162 22.13 -4.28 -0.92
CA PRO A 162 21.10 -5.10 -1.54
C PRO A 162 20.25 -4.34 -2.56
N MET A 163 19.94 -3.05 -2.34
CA MET A 163 19.23 -2.27 -3.36
C MET A 163 20.10 -2.01 -4.60
N THR A 164 21.42 -1.86 -4.47
CA THR A 164 22.32 -1.71 -5.63
C THR A 164 22.29 -2.97 -6.49
N ALA A 165 22.44 -4.14 -5.86
CA ALA A 165 22.39 -5.43 -6.54
C ALA A 165 21.03 -5.69 -7.19
N LEU A 166 19.94 -5.41 -6.46
CA LEU A 166 18.59 -5.61 -6.96
C LEU A 166 18.25 -4.66 -8.12
N ASN A 167 18.69 -3.40 -8.05
CA ASN A 167 18.48 -2.42 -9.13
C ASN A 167 19.20 -2.85 -10.42
N ALA A 168 20.43 -3.39 -10.30
CA ALA A 168 21.17 -3.94 -11.44
C ALA A 168 20.44 -5.14 -12.06
N ALA A 169 19.92 -6.06 -11.23
CA ALA A 169 19.13 -7.20 -11.71
C ALA A 169 17.82 -6.75 -12.38
N TYR A 170 17.14 -5.76 -11.81
CA TYR A 170 15.90 -5.19 -12.34
C TYR A 170 16.13 -4.52 -13.71
N GLN A 171 17.30 -3.89 -13.88
CA GLN A 171 17.74 -3.25 -15.14
C GLN A 171 18.31 -4.20 -16.19
N ALA A 172 18.60 -5.46 -15.82
CA ALA A 172 19.15 -6.43 -16.77
C ALA A 172 18.19 -6.72 -17.93
N LYS A 173 16.87 -6.61 -17.68
CA LYS A 173 15.80 -6.80 -18.67
C LYS A 173 15.40 -5.50 -19.38
N ASP A 174 15.54 -4.36 -18.72
CA ASP A 174 15.16 -3.05 -19.23
C ASP A 174 15.99 -1.96 -18.53
N LYS A 175 16.89 -1.31 -19.26
CA LYS A 175 17.82 -0.31 -18.73
C LYS A 175 17.14 0.97 -18.25
N THR A 176 15.88 1.21 -18.58
CA THR A 176 15.11 2.38 -18.14
C THR A 176 14.49 2.20 -16.74
N LYS A 177 14.41 0.95 -16.26
CA LYS A 177 13.85 0.62 -14.95
C LYS A 177 14.72 1.10 -13.80
N THR A 178 14.09 1.46 -12.69
CA THR A 178 14.79 1.92 -11.48
C THR A 178 13.96 1.68 -10.22
N LEU A 179 14.62 1.33 -9.12
CA LEU A 179 13.99 1.22 -7.80
C LEU A 179 13.77 2.59 -7.12
N VAL A 180 14.49 3.64 -7.54
CA VAL A 180 14.56 4.93 -6.84
C VAL A 180 13.99 6.12 -7.62
N GLY A 181 13.15 5.82 -8.61
CA GLY A 181 12.34 6.82 -9.32
C GLY A 181 13.10 7.65 -10.36
N ALA A 182 12.35 8.46 -11.12
CA ALA A 182 12.84 9.17 -12.31
C ALA A 182 13.91 10.24 -12.02
N ASP A 183 14.09 10.64 -10.76
CA ASP A 183 15.11 11.60 -10.35
C ASP A 183 16.41 10.95 -9.84
N ARG A 184 16.49 9.61 -9.91
CA ARG A 184 17.60 8.74 -9.45
C ARG A 184 17.76 8.69 -7.92
N VAL A 185 16.81 9.22 -7.15
CA VAL A 185 17.00 9.51 -5.72
C VAL A 185 15.85 9.05 -4.85
N HIS A 186 14.60 9.35 -5.22
CA HIS A 186 13.45 9.12 -4.36
C HIS A 186 12.64 7.89 -4.78
N PRO A 187 12.74 6.77 -4.03
CA PRO A 187 11.94 5.58 -4.30
C PRO A 187 10.45 5.87 -4.21
N GLY A 188 9.71 5.41 -5.22
CA GLY A 188 8.26 5.25 -5.17
C GLY A 188 7.88 4.05 -4.30
N ASP A 189 6.59 3.73 -4.22
CA ASP A 189 6.08 2.78 -3.21
C ASP A 189 6.69 1.38 -3.31
N MET A 190 6.98 0.88 -4.51
CA MET A 190 7.72 -0.38 -4.71
C MET A 190 9.11 -0.33 -4.05
N GLY A 191 9.91 0.71 -4.34
CA GLY A 191 11.24 0.88 -3.75
C GLY A 191 11.18 1.10 -2.23
N GLN A 192 10.17 1.81 -1.74
CA GLN A 192 9.92 2.00 -0.31
C GLN A 192 9.55 0.70 0.40
N PHE A 193 8.78 -0.17 -0.27
CA PHE A 193 8.47 -1.50 0.24
C PHE A 193 9.72 -2.38 0.30
N LEU A 194 10.58 -2.33 -0.72
CA LEU A 194 11.87 -3.04 -0.70
C LEU A 194 12.80 -2.54 0.41
N MET A 195 12.83 -1.24 0.68
CA MET A 195 13.56 -0.70 1.84
C MET A 195 13.01 -1.25 3.16
N ALA A 196 11.69 -1.31 3.31
CA ALA A 196 11.07 -1.92 4.49
C ALA A 196 11.42 -3.41 4.61
N TYR A 197 11.39 -4.15 3.49
CA TYR A 197 11.82 -5.55 3.45
C TYR A 197 13.27 -5.71 3.91
N PHE A 198 14.24 -4.96 3.37
CA PHE A 198 15.64 -5.11 3.77
C PHE A 198 15.89 -4.73 5.23
N PHE A 199 15.15 -3.74 5.75
CA PHE A 199 15.19 -3.41 7.17
C PHE A 199 14.69 -4.58 8.04
N LEU A 200 13.53 -5.14 7.70
CA LEU A 200 12.94 -6.27 8.42
C LEU A 200 13.78 -7.56 8.29
N ASP A 201 14.40 -7.80 7.13
CA ASP A 201 15.28 -8.95 6.90
C ASP A 201 16.56 -8.84 7.73
N ALA A 202 17.13 -7.63 7.86
CA ALA A 202 18.27 -7.37 8.73
C ALA A 202 17.93 -7.62 10.22
N GLN A 203 16.67 -7.45 10.62
CA GLN A 203 16.19 -7.78 11.96
C GLN A 203 15.84 -9.26 12.13
N GLN A 204 15.86 -10.06 11.06
CA GLN A 204 15.46 -11.48 11.06
C GLN A 204 14.06 -11.69 11.66
N VAL A 205 13.12 -10.81 11.30
CA VAL A 205 11.75 -10.88 11.79
C VAL A 205 11.10 -12.23 11.47
N PRO A 206 10.14 -12.72 12.29
CA PRO A 206 9.54 -14.03 12.09
C PRO A 206 8.76 -14.14 10.78
N ALA A 207 8.95 -15.25 10.07
CA ALA A 207 8.23 -15.54 8.84
C ALA A 207 6.76 -15.92 9.08
N VAL A 208 6.51 -16.67 10.15
CA VAL A 208 5.22 -17.30 10.45
C VAL A 208 4.24 -16.26 11.00
N VAL A 209 3.12 -16.09 10.30
CA VAL A 209 1.91 -15.40 10.79
C VAL A 209 1.20 -16.37 11.72
N ALA A 210 0.86 -17.54 11.19
CA ALA A 210 0.31 -18.69 11.89
C ALA A 210 0.59 -19.96 11.09
N GLU A 211 0.57 -21.11 11.76
CA GLU A 211 0.59 -22.43 11.13
C GLU A 211 -0.49 -23.29 11.76
N MET A 212 -1.34 -23.88 10.93
CA MET A 212 -2.47 -24.70 11.32
C MET A 212 -2.37 -26.02 10.55
N SER A 213 -1.95 -27.09 11.23
CA SER A 213 -1.77 -28.40 10.62
C SER A 213 -2.62 -29.45 11.32
N VAL A 214 -3.58 -30.01 10.59
CA VAL A 214 -4.49 -31.06 11.07
C VAL A 214 -4.55 -32.21 10.06
N ASP A 215 -4.99 -33.39 10.49
CA ASP A 215 -5.35 -34.46 9.57
C ASP A 215 -6.87 -34.64 9.44
N ALA A 216 -7.27 -35.48 8.49
CA ALA A 216 -8.66 -35.80 8.21
C ALA A 216 -9.40 -36.51 9.35
N SER A 217 -8.69 -36.97 10.40
CA SER A 217 -9.29 -37.50 11.62
C SER A 217 -9.50 -36.44 12.70
N GLY A 218 -9.10 -35.19 12.44
CA GLY A 218 -9.16 -34.08 13.40
C GLY A 218 -7.98 -34.06 14.37
N LYS A 219 -6.94 -34.87 14.15
CA LYS A 219 -5.72 -34.80 14.95
C LYS A 219 -4.92 -33.56 14.56
N VAL A 220 -4.51 -32.77 15.55
CA VAL A 220 -3.53 -31.69 15.35
C VAL A 220 -2.16 -32.31 15.09
N LEU A 221 -1.59 -32.02 13.93
CA LEU A 221 -0.24 -32.44 13.54
C LEU A 221 0.81 -31.40 13.94
N GLY A 222 0.41 -30.13 14.03
CA GLY A 222 1.25 -29.02 14.46
C GLY A 222 0.49 -27.70 14.42
N ASN A 223 0.91 -26.78 15.27
CA ASN A 223 0.48 -25.40 15.21
C ASN A 223 1.62 -24.45 15.62
N ALA A 224 1.61 -23.23 15.09
CA ALA A 224 2.51 -22.18 15.53
C ALA A 224 1.80 -20.83 15.45
N ASN A 225 2.06 -19.98 16.45
CA ASN A 225 1.46 -18.65 16.59
C ASN A 225 -0.08 -18.60 16.52
N CYS A 226 -0.74 -19.71 16.86
CA CYS A 226 -2.19 -19.81 16.99
C CYS A 226 -2.59 -20.86 18.03
N THR A 227 -3.84 -20.82 18.46
CA THR A 227 -4.48 -21.86 19.28
C THR A 227 -5.59 -22.49 18.46
N LEU A 228 -5.59 -23.82 18.38
CA LEU A 228 -6.65 -24.59 17.71
C LEU A 228 -7.59 -25.19 18.76
N SER A 229 -8.90 -25.04 18.56
CA SER A 229 -9.95 -25.55 19.44
C SER A 229 -11.15 -26.08 18.63
N GLU A 230 -12.12 -26.68 19.33
CA GLU A 230 -13.40 -27.13 18.74
C GLU A 230 -13.23 -28.01 17.49
N ILE A 231 -12.23 -28.88 17.52
CA ILE A 231 -11.85 -29.69 16.36
C ILE A 231 -12.87 -30.79 16.15
N GLN A 232 -13.37 -30.90 14.92
CA GLN A 232 -14.36 -31.87 14.48
C GLN A 232 -13.91 -32.45 13.15
N ALA A 233 -14.05 -33.76 13.00
CA ALA A 233 -13.76 -34.45 11.76
C ALA A 233 -14.85 -35.48 11.46
N GLU A 234 -15.36 -35.44 10.24
CA GLU A 234 -16.47 -36.26 9.78
C GLU A 234 -16.22 -36.56 8.30
N SER A 235 -16.07 -37.82 7.91
CA SER A 235 -16.06 -38.31 6.50
C SER A 235 -15.78 -37.26 5.39
N GLY A 236 -14.54 -36.80 5.26
CA GLY A 236 -14.14 -35.83 4.21
C GLY A 236 -14.44 -34.36 4.54
N LYS A 237 -14.71 -34.05 5.81
CA LYS A 237 -14.84 -32.71 6.38
C LYS A 237 -13.98 -32.62 7.64
N VAL A 238 -13.24 -31.53 7.77
CA VAL A 238 -12.51 -31.15 8.99
C VAL A 238 -12.89 -29.73 9.34
N ALA A 239 -13.19 -29.48 10.60
CA ALA A 239 -13.51 -28.16 11.09
C ALA A 239 -12.81 -27.89 12.42
N PHE A 240 -12.34 -26.67 12.63
CA PHE A 240 -11.67 -26.24 13.85
C PHE A 240 -11.79 -24.73 14.00
N THR A 241 -11.63 -24.24 15.22
CA THR A 241 -11.57 -22.81 15.51
C THR A 241 -10.11 -22.44 15.72
N SER A 242 -9.63 -21.40 15.03
CA SER A 242 -8.27 -20.89 15.17
C SER A 242 -8.31 -19.49 15.78
N LEU A 243 -7.60 -19.31 16.89
CA LEU A 243 -7.24 -17.98 17.40
C LEU A 243 -5.77 -17.74 17.12
N GLU A 244 -5.49 -16.93 16.10
CA GLU A 244 -4.14 -16.52 15.73
C GLU A 244 -3.61 -15.43 16.67
N LYS A 245 -2.29 -15.29 16.76
CA LYS A 245 -1.63 -14.23 17.56
C LYS A 245 -1.11 -13.08 16.69
N ALA A 246 -1.27 -13.18 15.38
CA ALA A 246 -0.86 -12.16 14.42
C ALA A 246 -1.87 -12.10 13.27
N LEU A 247 -1.84 -10.99 12.53
CA LEU A 247 -2.54 -10.83 11.26
C LEU A 247 -1.54 -11.00 10.09
N PRO A 248 -1.99 -11.46 8.91
CA PRO A 248 -1.17 -11.41 7.71
C PRO A 248 -0.80 -9.97 7.37
N TYR A 249 0.35 -9.78 6.73
CA TYR A 249 0.74 -8.48 6.19
C TYR A 249 -0.06 -8.20 4.91
N PRO A 250 -0.86 -7.11 4.86
CA PRO A 250 -1.67 -6.78 3.70
C PRO A 250 -0.79 -6.05 2.68
N VAL A 251 -0.27 -6.79 1.69
CA VAL A 251 0.66 -6.20 0.70
C VAL A 251 -0.09 -5.17 -0.16
N PRO A 252 0.36 -3.90 -0.19
CA PRO A 252 -0.26 -2.89 -1.04
C PRO A 252 -0.20 -3.29 -2.51
N LEU A 253 -1.30 -3.11 -3.25
CA LEU A 253 -1.39 -3.50 -4.66
C LEU A 253 -0.28 -2.87 -5.53
N ILE A 254 0.09 -1.63 -5.19
CA ILE A 254 1.13 -0.84 -5.85
C ILE A 254 2.56 -1.36 -5.60
N ALA A 255 2.74 -2.23 -4.61
CA ALA A 255 3.99 -2.90 -4.30
C ALA A 255 4.05 -4.34 -4.85
N GLY A 256 3.05 -4.77 -5.64
CA GLY A 256 2.95 -6.16 -6.14
C GLY A 256 4.20 -6.62 -6.90
N GLU A 257 4.78 -5.78 -7.77
CA GLU A 257 6.01 -6.11 -8.51
C GLU A 257 7.21 -6.36 -7.56
N ALA A 258 7.21 -5.78 -6.34
CA ALA A 258 8.26 -6.05 -5.37
C ALA A 258 8.26 -7.52 -4.89
N LEU A 259 7.11 -8.20 -4.89
CA LEU A 259 7.02 -9.61 -4.51
C LEU A 259 7.71 -10.55 -5.50
N GLU A 260 7.90 -10.11 -6.75
CA GLU A 260 8.68 -10.85 -7.75
C GLU A 260 10.19 -10.64 -7.55
N LEU A 261 10.58 -9.57 -6.84
CA LEU A 261 11.95 -9.15 -6.64
C LEU A 261 12.56 -9.69 -5.36
N VAL A 262 11.75 -9.94 -4.33
CA VAL A 262 12.19 -10.45 -3.03
C VAL A 262 11.23 -11.51 -2.48
N PRO A 263 11.72 -12.51 -1.72
CA PRO A 263 10.89 -13.58 -1.15
C PRO A 263 10.12 -13.12 0.09
N PHE A 264 9.38 -12.00 0.00
CA PHE A 264 8.66 -11.40 1.13
C PHE A 264 7.62 -12.35 1.70
N LEU A 265 6.84 -13.04 0.86
CA LEU A 265 5.83 -13.99 1.31
C LEU A 265 6.44 -15.13 2.12
N GLN A 266 7.56 -15.67 1.66
CA GLN A 266 8.24 -16.79 2.29
C GLN A 266 8.95 -16.39 3.58
N LYS A 267 9.56 -15.20 3.62
CA LYS A 267 10.36 -14.74 4.77
C LYS A 267 9.58 -13.98 5.83
N MET A 268 8.41 -13.42 5.50
CA MET A 268 7.73 -12.46 6.39
C MET A 268 6.21 -12.65 6.45
N ASN A 269 5.60 -13.46 5.58
CA ASN A 269 4.14 -13.50 5.46
C ASN A 269 3.60 -14.92 5.19
N ARG A 270 3.88 -15.86 6.09
CA ARG A 270 3.42 -17.25 6.01
C ARG A 270 2.30 -17.54 7.02
N GLU A 271 1.06 -17.59 6.53
CA GLU A 271 -0.12 -18.05 7.28
C GLU A 271 -0.54 -19.40 6.70
N MET A 272 -0.01 -20.49 7.25
CA MET A 272 -0.07 -21.79 6.58
C MET A 272 -1.23 -22.64 7.08
N LEU A 273 -2.09 -23.10 6.17
CA LEU A 273 -3.11 -24.11 6.41
C LEU A 273 -2.70 -25.43 5.76
N THR A 274 -2.58 -26.50 6.54
CA THR A 274 -2.29 -27.86 6.07
C THR A 274 -3.34 -28.83 6.57
N VAL A 275 -3.95 -29.59 5.65
CA VAL A 275 -4.88 -30.68 5.99
C VAL A 275 -4.46 -31.96 5.29
N ARG A 276 -3.99 -32.96 6.05
CA ARG A 276 -3.50 -34.23 5.50
C ARG A 276 -4.54 -35.34 5.56
N GLY A 277 -4.44 -36.32 4.66
CA GLY A 277 -5.28 -37.53 4.69
C GLY A 277 -6.71 -37.34 4.20
N LEU A 278 -7.05 -36.18 3.62
CA LEU A 278 -8.34 -35.98 2.95
C LEU A 278 -8.45 -36.91 1.73
N PRO A 279 -9.63 -37.51 1.47
CA PRO A 279 -9.89 -38.22 0.23
C PRO A 279 -9.66 -37.32 -1.00
N GLY A 280 -9.26 -37.92 -2.12
CA GLY A 280 -9.10 -37.19 -3.38
C GLY A 280 -10.35 -36.40 -3.78
N GLY A 281 -10.14 -35.18 -4.28
CA GLY A 281 -11.19 -34.29 -4.77
C GLY A 281 -10.88 -32.82 -4.53
N ASP A 282 -11.85 -31.98 -4.91
CA ASP A 282 -11.82 -30.54 -4.75
C ASP A 282 -12.53 -30.12 -3.47
N TYR A 283 -11.87 -29.25 -2.73
CA TYR A 283 -12.30 -28.76 -1.43
C TYR A 283 -12.46 -27.25 -1.46
N VAL A 284 -13.32 -26.79 -0.57
CA VAL A 284 -13.46 -25.40 -0.22
C VAL A 284 -13.04 -25.21 1.23
N VAL A 285 -12.23 -24.19 1.48
CA VAL A 285 -11.95 -23.66 2.80
C VAL A 285 -12.99 -22.57 3.06
N VAL A 286 -13.82 -22.80 4.05
CA VAL A 286 -14.82 -21.86 4.54
C VAL A 286 -14.30 -21.30 5.86
N ILE A 287 -14.32 -19.97 6.01
CA ILE A 287 -13.97 -19.30 7.26
C ILE A 287 -15.13 -18.37 7.63
N ASP A 288 -15.68 -18.55 8.84
CA ASP A 288 -16.86 -17.81 9.33
C ASP A 288 -18.02 -17.83 8.32
N ASP A 289 -18.39 -19.04 7.88
CA ASP A 289 -19.46 -19.31 6.91
C ASP A 289 -19.23 -18.77 5.47
N GLU A 290 -18.08 -18.14 5.20
CA GLU A 290 -17.73 -17.64 3.86
C GLU A 290 -16.71 -18.56 3.15
N PRO A 291 -17.01 -19.04 1.92
CA PRO A 291 -16.03 -19.69 1.05
C PRO A 291 -14.89 -18.72 0.68
N VAL A 292 -13.67 -18.97 1.17
CA VAL A 292 -12.52 -18.07 0.95
C VAL A 292 -11.50 -18.61 -0.04
N LEU A 293 -11.32 -19.93 -0.12
CA LEU A 293 -10.29 -20.55 -0.95
C LEU A 293 -10.75 -21.92 -1.46
N ALA A 294 -10.56 -22.19 -2.75
CA ALA A 294 -10.69 -23.52 -3.32
C ALA A 294 -9.30 -24.18 -3.43
N ALA A 295 -9.22 -25.48 -3.16
CA ALA A 295 -7.99 -26.24 -3.27
C ALA A 295 -8.27 -27.74 -3.41
N THR A 296 -7.34 -28.47 -4.02
CA THR A 296 -7.35 -29.93 -4.04
C THR A 296 -6.88 -30.50 -2.71
N ALA A 297 -7.24 -31.76 -2.42
CA ALA A 297 -6.68 -32.50 -1.27
C ALA A 297 -5.14 -32.51 -1.25
N LYS A 298 -4.50 -32.54 -2.43
CA LYS A 298 -3.03 -32.55 -2.57
C LYS A 298 -2.42 -31.20 -2.17
N GLU A 299 -3.02 -30.10 -2.58
CA GLU A 299 -2.56 -28.75 -2.21
C GLU A 299 -2.75 -28.51 -0.71
N LEU A 300 -3.90 -28.92 -0.14
CA LEU A 300 -4.13 -28.89 1.30
C LEU A 300 -3.11 -29.74 2.07
N ALA A 301 -2.74 -30.92 1.58
CA ALA A 301 -1.74 -31.77 2.22
C ALA A 301 -0.31 -31.18 2.16
N THR A 302 -0.03 -30.37 1.13
CA THR A 302 1.25 -29.66 0.93
C THR A 302 1.33 -28.40 1.79
N GLY A 303 0.21 -27.70 1.95
CA GLY A 303 0.09 -26.47 2.73
C GLY A 303 -0.22 -25.26 1.83
N LEU A 304 -1.25 -24.50 2.21
CA LEU A 304 -1.69 -23.29 1.54
C LEU A 304 -1.31 -22.07 2.36
N ASN A 305 -0.76 -21.03 1.73
CA ASN A 305 -0.49 -19.76 2.40
C ASN A 305 -1.74 -18.86 2.32
N LEU A 306 -2.50 -18.77 3.40
CA LEU A 306 -3.69 -17.93 3.52
C LEU A 306 -3.37 -16.43 3.51
N ALA A 307 -2.13 -16.03 3.79
CA ALA A 307 -1.71 -14.63 3.78
C ALA A 307 -1.74 -13.99 2.39
N THR A 308 -1.96 -14.77 1.33
CA THR A 308 -2.22 -14.26 -0.04
C THR A 308 -3.70 -14.21 -0.39
N CYS A 309 -4.57 -14.73 0.47
CA CYS A 309 -6.01 -14.81 0.24
C CYS A 309 -6.74 -13.61 0.86
N LYS A 310 -7.00 -12.59 0.03
CA LYS A 310 -7.67 -11.35 0.48
C LYS A 310 -9.11 -11.53 0.97
N ARG A 311 -9.70 -12.70 0.75
CA ARG A 311 -11.08 -13.00 1.17
C ARG A 311 -11.15 -13.44 2.63
N THR A 312 -10.04 -13.86 3.25
CA THR A 312 -10.09 -14.28 4.65
C THR A 312 -10.47 -13.11 5.55
N PRO A 313 -11.28 -13.33 6.59
CA PRO A 313 -11.58 -12.29 7.57
C PRO A 313 -10.32 -11.67 8.21
N MET A 314 -9.26 -12.47 8.42
CA MET A 314 -7.96 -12.01 8.96
C MET A 314 -7.28 -11.03 8.00
N TYR A 315 -7.27 -11.32 6.69
CA TYR A 315 -6.68 -10.41 5.71
C TYR A 315 -7.49 -9.12 5.58
N ARG A 316 -8.82 -9.19 5.60
CA ARG A 316 -9.69 -7.99 5.61
C ARG A 316 -9.47 -7.13 6.85
N GLN A 317 -9.30 -7.76 8.02
CA GLN A 317 -8.94 -7.07 9.24
C GLN A 317 -7.57 -6.38 9.08
N ALA A 318 -6.58 -7.07 8.52
CA ALA A 318 -5.28 -6.48 8.24
C ALA A 318 -5.36 -5.28 7.27
N GLU A 319 -6.18 -5.37 6.22
CA GLU A 319 -6.44 -4.25 5.30
C GLU A 319 -7.02 -3.03 6.04
N ALA A 320 -7.97 -3.23 6.97
CA ALA A 320 -8.49 -2.14 7.80
C ALA A 320 -7.38 -1.49 8.68
N VAL A 321 -6.48 -2.29 9.25
CA VAL A 321 -5.29 -1.79 9.98
C VAL A 321 -4.37 -0.99 9.05
N ALA A 322 -4.20 -1.43 7.80
CA ALA A 322 -3.39 -0.74 6.81
C ALA A 322 -4.00 0.60 6.37
N GLU A 323 -5.32 0.68 6.26
CA GLU A 323 -6.05 1.93 5.99
C GLU A 323 -5.82 2.94 7.11
N LEU A 324 -6.01 2.55 8.37
CA LEU A 324 -5.71 3.39 9.52
C LEU A 324 -4.24 3.81 9.54
N ASN A 325 -3.30 2.91 9.18
CA ASN A 325 -1.88 3.27 9.10
C ASN A 325 -1.59 4.29 7.99
N ASN A 326 -2.28 4.20 6.85
CA ASN A 326 -2.14 5.17 5.76
C ASN A 326 -2.64 6.56 6.21
N GLU A 327 -3.77 6.64 6.90
CA GLU A 327 -4.30 7.88 7.47
C GLU A 327 -3.35 8.46 8.52
N ARG A 328 -2.91 7.61 9.47
CA ARG A 328 -1.89 7.94 10.48
C ARG A 328 -0.62 8.49 9.84
N HIS A 329 -0.13 7.88 8.77
CA HIS A 329 1.09 8.30 8.07
C HIS A 329 0.91 9.63 7.31
N ALA A 330 -0.27 9.86 6.72
CA ALA A 330 -0.53 11.05 5.92
C ALA A 330 -0.42 12.36 6.71
N ILE A 331 -0.79 12.35 7.99
CA ILE A 331 -0.71 13.52 8.88
C ILE A 331 0.73 14.04 9.00
N PRO A 332 1.72 13.27 9.50
CA PRO A 332 3.09 13.73 9.57
C PRO A 332 3.71 13.93 8.19
N ALA A 333 3.49 13.02 7.24
CA ALA A 333 4.16 13.05 5.93
C ALA A 333 3.84 14.29 5.09
N TYR A 334 2.60 14.77 5.16
CA TYR A 334 2.14 15.88 4.31
C TYR A 334 1.89 17.19 5.08
N ARG A 335 1.71 17.12 6.41
CA ARG A 335 1.38 18.28 7.26
C ARG A 335 2.51 18.58 8.25
N LEU A 336 2.66 17.78 9.32
CA LEU A 336 3.54 18.13 10.44
C LEU A 336 5.03 18.22 10.05
N ARG A 337 5.52 17.33 9.18
CA ARG A 337 6.92 17.40 8.72
C ARG A 337 7.18 18.61 7.83
N THR A 338 6.19 19.09 7.09
CA THR A 338 6.28 20.37 6.36
C THR A 338 6.45 21.53 7.34
N LEU A 339 5.72 21.53 8.47
CA LEU A 339 5.87 22.54 9.52
C LEU A 339 7.30 22.56 10.09
N ALA A 340 7.80 21.38 10.48
CA ALA A 340 9.16 21.21 10.98
C ALA A 340 10.21 21.65 9.93
N ALA A 341 10.02 21.29 8.66
CA ALA A 341 10.91 21.71 7.58
C ALA A 341 10.96 23.24 7.43
N GLN A 342 9.81 23.93 7.46
CA GLN A 342 9.80 25.38 7.37
C GLN A 342 10.48 26.04 8.55
N ARG A 343 10.20 25.57 9.78
CA ARG A 343 10.92 26.03 10.98
C ARG A 343 12.43 25.84 10.83
N HIS A 344 12.87 24.68 10.35
CA HIS A 344 14.29 24.37 10.17
C HIS A 344 14.99 25.29 9.17
N PHE A 345 14.42 25.49 7.98
CA PHE A 345 15.08 26.26 6.93
C PHE A 345 14.90 27.77 7.09
N MET A 346 13.71 28.22 7.49
CA MET A 346 13.46 29.64 7.74
C MET A 346 14.17 30.14 8.99
N GLY A 347 14.40 29.28 9.99
CA GLY A 347 15.18 29.62 11.19
C GLY A 347 16.65 29.96 10.93
N ARG A 348 17.12 29.82 9.68
CA ARG A 348 18.43 30.35 9.25
C ARG A 348 18.38 31.85 8.92
N THR A 349 17.20 32.42 8.80
CA THR A 349 16.99 33.86 8.60
C THR A 349 17.27 34.58 9.90
N LYS A 350 18.25 35.49 9.88
CA LYS A 350 18.67 36.26 11.06
C LYS A 350 17.48 37.06 11.62
N GLY A 351 17.24 36.91 12.93
CA GLY A 351 16.21 37.66 13.65
C GLY A 351 14.77 37.18 13.44
N LEU A 352 14.55 36.08 12.71
CA LEU A 352 13.21 35.51 12.56
C LEU A 352 12.81 34.71 13.81
N ASP A 353 11.71 35.12 14.45
CA ASP A 353 11.06 34.31 15.48
C ASP A 353 10.26 33.17 14.83
N THR A 354 10.84 31.97 14.84
CA THR A 354 10.17 30.77 14.29
C THR A 354 9.03 30.23 15.16
N GLY A 355 8.86 30.73 16.39
CA GLY A 355 7.72 30.41 17.25
C GLY A 355 6.48 31.23 16.95
N ASN A 356 6.64 32.41 16.33
CA ASN A 356 5.54 33.30 15.97
C ASN A 356 4.97 32.97 14.59
N PHE A 357 3.67 32.65 14.54
CA PHE A 357 2.98 32.26 13.31
C PHE A 357 2.97 33.36 12.25
N GLU A 358 2.62 34.60 12.62
CA GLU A 358 2.54 35.72 11.67
C GLU A 358 3.92 36.10 11.13
N ALA A 359 4.96 36.07 11.97
CA ALA A 359 6.34 36.31 11.53
C ALA A 359 6.80 35.24 10.52
N MET A 360 6.53 33.96 10.80
CA MET A 360 6.83 32.86 9.87
C MET A 360 6.04 32.96 8.57
N LYS A 361 4.74 33.26 8.65
CA LYS A 361 3.88 33.45 7.47
C LYS A 361 4.40 34.56 6.57
N ALA A 362 4.67 35.75 7.13
CA ALA A 362 5.21 36.88 6.38
C ALA A 362 6.57 36.54 5.73
N ALA A 363 7.46 35.87 6.46
CA ALA A 363 8.77 35.46 5.94
C ALA A 363 8.64 34.44 4.78
N LEU A 364 7.72 33.48 4.88
CA LEU A 364 7.45 32.50 3.84
C LEU A 364 6.84 33.16 2.59
N GLU A 365 5.87 34.05 2.75
CA GLU A 365 5.26 34.81 1.65
C GLU A 365 6.30 35.67 0.93
N ALA A 366 7.14 36.39 1.68
CA ALA A 366 8.26 37.14 1.14
C ALA A 366 9.23 36.24 0.35
N LYS A 367 9.55 35.05 0.88
CA LYS A 367 10.42 34.09 0.19
C LYS A 367 9.81 33.59 -1.12
N VAL A 368 8.51 33.32 -1.13
CA VAL A 368 7.79 32.90 -2.35
C VAL A 368 7.78 34.02 -3.38
N ALA A 369 7.54 35.27 -2.98
CA ALA A 369 7.59 36.43 -3.86
C ALA A 369 9.00 36.65 -4.45
N GLU A 370 10.04 36.53 -3.62
CA GLU A 370 11.45 36.61 -4.05
C GLU A 370 11.76 35.56 -5.14
N LEU A 371 11.41 34.29 -4.89
CA LEU A 371 11.67 33.20 -5.84
C LEU A 371 10.88 33.37 -7.14
N LYS A 372 9.64 33.89 -7.05
CA LYS A 372 8.81 34.21 -8.23
C LYS A 372 9.48 35.29 -9.08
N ALA A 373 9.90 36.39 -8.46
CA ALA A 373 10.57 37.50 -9.14
C ALA A 373 11.87 37.05 -9.82
N LYS A 374 12.63 36.17 -9.18
CA LYS A 374 13.87 35.59 -9.72
C LYS A 374 13.65 34.47 -10.75
N LYS A 375 12.40 34.09 -11.06
CA LYS A 375 12.05 32.92 -11.89
C LYS A 375 12.80 31.66 -11.45
N HIS A 376 13.03 31.50 -10.15
CA HIS A 376 13.84 30.41 -9.63
C HIS A 376 13.09 29.08 -9.73
N SER A 377 13.79 28.01 -10.09
CA SER A 377 13.26 26.64 -10.17
C SER A 377 12.56 26.12 -8.90
N LEU A 378 12.82 26.72 -7.73
CA LEU A 378 12.25 26.34 -6.44
C LEU A 378 10.93 27.06 -6.14
N TYR A 379 10.49 28.01 -6.97
CA TYR A 379 9.27 28.79 -6.74
C TYR A 379 8.06 27.88 -6.53
N GLY A 380 7.82 26.91 -7.42
CA GLY A 380 6.68 25.99 -7.31
C GLY A 380 6.70 25.17 -6.02
N TYR A 381 7.88 24.66 -5.66
CA TYR A 381 8.09 23.91 -4.42
C TYR A 381 7.82 24.78 -3.18
N MET A 382 8.48 25.94 -3.07
CA MET A 382 8.31 26.81 -1.90
C MET A 382 6.90 27.39 -1.78
N ARG A 383 6.23 27.68 -2.90
CA ARG A 383 4.82 28.10 -2.89
C ARG A 383 3.94 27.03 -2.23
N GLY A 384 4.13 25.75 -2.58
CA GLY A 384 3.40 24.65 -1.96
C GLY A 384 3.73 24.49 -0.48
N GLN A 385 5.02 24.54 -0.12
CA GLN A 385 5.46 24.43 1.27
C GLN A 385 4.92 25.56 2.16
N ALA A 386 4.93 26.80 1.67
CA ALA A 386 4.36 27.96 2.37
C ALA A 386 2.85 27.83 2.54
N ALA A 387 2.13 27.43 1.49
CA ALA A 387 0.68 27.22 1.56
C ALA A 387 0.31 26.14 2.60
N THR A 388 1.04 25.02 2.63
CA THR A 388 0.86 23.98 3.65
C THR A 388 1.14 24.51 5.06
N TYR A 389 2.23 25.26 5.26
CA TYR A 389 2.54 25.84 6.57
C TYR A 389 1.43 26.76 7.07
N ILE A 390 1.02 27.71 6.24
CA ILE A 390 -0.01 28.71 6.58
C ILE A 390 -1.33 28.02 6.90
N LYS A 391 -1.69 26.98 6.14
CA LYS A 391 -2.94 26.23 6.35
C LYS A 391 -2.93 25.40 7.64
N TYR A 392 -1.84 24.68 7.92
CA TYR A 392 -1.85 23.63 8.93
C TYR A 392 -1.17 23.99 10.25
N LYS A 393 -0.33 25.03 10.30
CA LYS A 393 0.31 25.45 11.56
C LYS A 393 -0.71 25.85 12.64
N PRO A 394 -1.82 26.57 12.33
CA PRO A 394 -2.85 26.85 13.33
C PRO A 394 -3.54 25.59 13.86
N LEU A 395 -3.56 24.51 13.07
CA LEU A 395 -4.23 23.24 13.39
C LEU A 395 -3.27 22.20 14.00
N GLU A 396 -2.04 22.59 14.38
CA GLU A 396 -1.01 21.61 14.76
C GLU A 396 -1.42 20.73 15.95
N GLN A 397 -2.06 21.30 16.97
CA GLN A 397 -2.53 20.52 18.13
C GLN A 397 -3.67 19.57 17.76
N GLU A 398 -4.60 20.00 16.91
CA GLU A 398 -5.69 19.14 16.41
C GLU A 398 -5.12 17.97 15.59
N LEU A 399 -4.12 18.23 14.73
CA LEU A 399 -3.45 17.20 13.94
C LEU A 399 -2.69 16.19 14.81
N LEU A 400 -2.09 16.64 15.91
CA LEU A 400 -1.43 15.75 16.88
C LEU A 400 -2.45 14.89 17.63
N ALA A 401 -3.60 15.46 18.01
CA ALA A 401 -4.69 14.71 18.63
C ALA A 401 -5.32 13.70 17.65
N GLU A 402 -5.53 14.08 16.39
CA GLU A 402 -5.99 13.20 15.30
C GLU A 402 -5.01 12.04 15.10
N LEU A 403 -3.70 12.31 15.05
CA LEU A 403 -2.66 11.30 14.93
C LEU A 403 -2.68 10.29 16.10
N ALA A 404 -2.82 10.78 17.34
CA ALA A 404 -2.91 9.93 18.52
C ALA A 404 -4.16 9.04 18.47
N LYS A 405 -5.32 9.63 18.16
CA LYS A 405 -6.59 8.91 18.04
C LYS A 405 -6.53 7.79 16.99
N ILE A 406 -6.07 8.08 15.78
CA ILE A 406 -5.97 7.07 14.71
C ILE A 406 -4.95 5.98 15.11
N THR A 407 -3.89 6.34 15.83
CA THR A 407 -2.94 5.36 16.37
C THR A 407 -3.61 4.42 17.38
N ASP A 408 -4.46 4.94 18.28
CA ASP A 408 -5.25 4.12 19.20
C ASP A 408 -6.21 3.19 18.45
N GLU A 409 -6.97 3.72 17.49
CA GLU A 409 -7.92 2.94 16.68
C GLU A 409 -7.21 1.81 15.92
N LEU A 410 -6.02 2.07 15.38
CA LEU A 410 -5.19 1.07 14.71
C LEU A 410 -4.79 -0.09 15.65
N TRP A 411 -4.31 0.21 16.86
CA TRP A 411 -3.94 -0.79 17.86
C TRP A 411 -5.13 -1.50 18.53
N GLN A 412 -6.34 -0.95 18.39
CA GLN A 412 -7.56 -1.66 18.76
C GLN A 412 -8.02 -2.59 17.63
N ALA A 413 -7.91 -2.13 16.38
CA ALA A 413 -8.35 -2.88 15.20
C ALA A 413 -7.44 -4.06 14.85
N ASN A 414 -6.17 -4.07 15.30
CA ASN A 414 -5.20 -5.11 14.94
C ASN A 414 -5.27 -6.39 15.80
N GLN A 415 -6.17 -6.47 16.78
CA GLN A 415 -6.28 -7.62 17.69
C GLN A 415 -6.95 -8.82 16.98
N PRO A 416 -6.24 -9.94 16.71
CA PRO A 416 -6.82 -11.09 16.03
C PRO A 416 -8.02 -11.67 16.79
N LYS A 417 -8.97 -12.23 16.04
CA LYS A 417 -10.19 -12.84 16.59
C LYS A 417 -10.19 -14.34 16.34
N PRO A 418 -10.93 -15.13 17.13
CA PRO A 418 -11.13 -16.54 16.82
C PRO A 418 -12.00 -16.66 15.56
N HIS A 419 -11.62 -17.54 14.65
CA HIS A 419 -12.32 -17.77 13.40
C HIS A 419 -12.58 -19.27 13.19
N ARG A 420 -13.76 -19.59 12.65
CA ARG A 420 -14.19 -20.97 12.43
C ARG A 420 -13.81 -21.43 11.03
N PHE A 421 -12.90 -22.39 10.94
CA PHE A 421 -12.47 -23.04 9.71
C PHE A 421 -13.30 -24.30 9.47
N VAL A 422 -13.79 -24.47 8.24
CA VAL A 422 -14.43 -25.69 7.74
C VAL A 422 -13.86 -26.03 6.37
N ILE A 423 -13.18 -27.17 6.29
CA ILE A 423 -12.60 -27.73 5.07
C ILE A 423 -13.45 -28.92 4.68
N ARG A 424 -14.11 -28.84 3.53
CA ARG A 424 -15.00 -29.88 3.01
C ARG A 424 -15.02 -29.86 1.48
N LYS A 425 -15.57 -30.90 0.86
CA LYS A 425 -15.85 -30.85 -0.58
C LYS A 425 -16.77 -29.67 -0.90
N GLY A 426 -16.40 -28.90 -1.91
CA GLY A 426 -17.16 -27.75 -2.41
C GLY A 426 -18.02 -28.14 -3.61
N ASN A 427 -19.18 -27.50 -3.76
CA ASN A 427 -19.89 -27.55 -5.04
C ASN A 427 -19.30 -26.52 -6.03
N ALA A 428 -19.69 -26.61 -7.30
CA ALA A 428 -19.12 -25.75 -8.36
C ALA A 428 -19.30 -24.24 -8.09
N ALA A 429 -20.43 -23.83 -7.50
CA ALA A 429 -20.69 -22.43 -7.18
C ALA A 429 -19.80 -21.93 -6.02
N GLU A 430 -19.60 -22.76 -4.99
CA GLU A 430 -18.71 -22.45 -3.87
C GLU A 430 -17.26 -22.37 -4.31
N ILE A 431 -16.82 -23.28 -5.18
CA ILE A 431 -15.47 -23.26 -5.77
C ILE A 431 -15.29 -21.97 -6.58
N ALA A 432 -16.24 -21.62 -7.46
CA ALA A 432 -16.16 -20.37 -8.22
C ALA A 432 -16.11 -19.12 -7.33
N LYS A 433 -16.93 -19.07 -6.26
CA LYS A 433 -16.89 -17.98 -5.27
C LYS A 433 -15.52 -17.92 -4.59
N ALA A 434 -15.01 -19.07 -4.14
CA ALA A 434 -13.74 -19.22 -3.46
C ALA A 434 -12.51 -19.07 -4.36
N GLU A 435 -12.66 -19.03 -5.69
CA GLU A 435 -11.63 -18.64 -6.65
C GLU A 435 -11.66 -17.13 -6.95
N GLY A 436 -12.67 -16.40 -6.45
CA GLY A 436 -12.88 -14.99 -6.77
C GLY A 436 -13.38 -14.78 -8.19
N ARG A 437 -13.90 -15.85 -8.79
CA ARG A 437 -14.59 -15.79 -10.06
C ARG A 437 -15.92 -15.07 -9.86
N VAL A 438 -16.63 -15.27 -8.76
CA VAL A 438 -17.88 -14.53 -8.48
C VAL A 438 -17.58 -13.09 -8.06
N LEU A 439 -17.98 -12.14 -8.90
CA LEU A 439 -17.79 -10.69 -8.73
C LEU A 439 -18.96 -10.02 -8.00
N ALA A 440 -20.17 -10.54 -8.17
CA ALA A 440 -21.36 -10.16 -7.41
C ALA A 440 -22.36 -11.33 -7.42
N ASP A 441 -22.88 -11.69 -6.26
CA ASP A 441 -23.96 -12.69 -6.09
C ASP A 441 -25.33 -12.05 -5.86
N PHE A 442 -25.39 -10.71 -5.94
CA PHE A 442 -26.60 -9.89 -5.80
C PHE A 442 -27.51 -10.22 -4.61
N SER A 443 -26.96 -10.84 -3.56
CA SER A 443 -27.61 -10.97 -2.24
C SER A 443 -28.00 -9.60 -1.66
N THR A 444 -27.21 -8.56 -1.98
CA THR A 444 -27.55 -7.15 -1.81
C THR A 444 -27.05 -6.33 -3.00
N PHE A 445 -27.66 -5.17 -3.29
CA PHE A 445 -27.14 -4.23 -4.30
C PHE A 445 -26.19 -3.15 -3.71
N ARG A 446 -25.48 -3.47 -2.62
CA ARG A 446 -24.61 -2.51 -1.93
C ARG A 446 -23.34 -2.20 -2.73
N GLY A 447 -22.94 -0.92 -2.75
CA GLY A 447 -21.69 -0.44 -3.34
C GLY A 447 -21.74 -0.12 -4.84
N TRP A 448 -22.88 -0.39 -5.48
CA TRP A 448 -23.21 0.15 -6.79
C TRP A 448 -23.64 1.62 -6.64
N ARG A 449 -23.27 2.45 -7.62
CA ARG A 449 -23.54 3.89 -7.63
C ARG A 449 -24.10 4.29 -8.98
N ASP A 450 -24.92 5.32 -8.98
CA ASP A 450 -25.43 5.91 -10.21
C ASP A 450 -24.28 6.37 -11.10
N ALA A 451 -24.38 6.06 -12.39
CA ALA A 451 -23.47 6.60 -13.37
C ALA A 451 -23.70 8.11 -13.50
N SER A 452 -22.63 8.88 -13.67
CA SER A 452 -22.70 10.35 -13.70
C SER A 452 -23.53 10.94 -14.84
N TRP A 453 -23.95 10.11 -15.80
CA TRP A 453 -24.74 10.48 -16.98
C TRP A 453 -26.22 10.10 -16.85
N MET A 454 -26.67 9.58 -15.70
CA MET A 454 -28.07 9.22 -15.50
C MET A 454 -29.01 10.42 -15.55
N ASN A 455 -30.22 10.21 -16.09
CA ASN A 455 -31.27 11.23 -16.17
C ASN A 455 -32.69 10.70 -15.83
N THR A 456 -32.77 9.46 -15.33
CA THR A 456 -34.00 8.82 -14.87
C THR A 456 -33.74 8.13 -13.53
N GLU A 457 -34.75 8.12 -12.66
CA GLU A 457 -34.70 7.40 -11.39
C GLU A 457 -35.12 5.94 -11.58
N ALA A 458 -34.62 5.06 -10.72
CA ALA A 458 -35.05 3.68 -10.67
C ALA A 458 -35.24 3.21 -9.23
N LYS A 459 -36.20 2.31 -9.03
CA LYS A 459 -36.37 1.60 -7.77
C LYS A 459 -35.51 0.34 -7.80
N VAL A 460 -34.73 0.14 -6.75
CA VAL A 460 -33.86 -1.03 -6.61
C VAL A 460 -34.29 -1.83 -5.38
N GLU A 461 -34.54 -3.11 -5.57
CA GLU A 461 -34.86 -4.05 -4.50
C GLU A 461 -33.96 -5.29 -4.61
N ALA A 462 -33.43 -5.77 -3.49
CA ALA A 462 -32.66 -7.01 -3.42
C ALA A 462 -33.42 -7.99 -2.54
N LYS A 463 -33.83 -9.13 -3.10
CA LYS A 463 -34.61 -10.15 -2.40
C LYS A 463 -34.25 -11.54 -2.92
N ASP A 464 -34.04 -12.49 -2.02
CA ASP A 464 -33.77 -13.90 -2.34
C ASP A 464 -32.61 -14.10 -3.35
N GLY A 465 -31.56 -13.28 -3.26
CA GLY A 465 -30.39 -13.34 -4.15
C GLY A 465 -30.60 -12.70 -5.53
N ILE A 466 -31.76 -12.08 -5.76
CA ILE A 466 -32.08 -11.39 -7.02
C ILE A 466 -32.19 -9.90 -6.73
N VAL A 467 -31.43 -9.10 -7.47
CA VAL A 467 -31.65 -7.65 -7.52
C VAL A 467 -32.58 -7.34 -8.68
N THR A 468 -33.67 -6.63 -8.36
CA THR A 468 -34.63 -6.10 -9.33
C THR A 468 -34.49 -4.58 -9.38
N ILE A 469 -34.30 -4.05 -10.59
CA ILE A 469 -34.17 -2.63 -10.89
C ILE A 469 -35.30 -2.24 -11.83
N VAL A 470 -36.18 -1.35 -11.37
CA VAL A 470 -37.32 -0.85 -12.15
C VAL A 470 -37.06 0.61 -12.50
N GLY A 471 -36.72 0.85 -13.77
CA GLY A 471 -36.54 2.19 -14.33
C GLY A 471 -37.84 2.77 -14.88
N GLN A 472 -37.99 4.09 -14.80
CA GLN A 472 -39.09 4.80 -15.46
C GLN A 472 -38.76 5.04 -16.94
N ARG A 473 -39.79 4.93 -17.81
CA ARG A 473 -39.71 5.21 -19.24
C ARG A 473 -40.60 6.38 -19.63
N ARG A 474 -40.07 7.33 -20.42
CA ARG A 474 -40.81 8.51 -20.90
C ARG A 474 -40.79 8.59 -22.42
N ASP A 475 -41.96 8.70 -23.04
CA ASP A 475 -42.08 8.81 -24.49
C ASP A 475 -41.34 10.07 -25.00
N GLY A 476 -40.51 9.90 -26.03
CA GLY A 476 -39.78 11.02 -26.66
C GLY A 476 -38.57 11.54 -25.87
N GLU A 477 -38.22 10.92 -24.74
CA GLU A 477 -37.00 11.21 -23.99
C GLU A 477 -36.03 10.02 -24.04
N ARG A 478 -34.73 10.32 -24.03
CA ARG A 478 -33.69 9.28 -23.93
C ARG A 478 -33.46 8.96 -22.46
N ASP A 479 -33.99 7.85 -21.97
CA ASP A 479 -33.78 7.41 -20.60
C ASP A 479 -32.40 6.72 -20.44
N MET A 480 -31.57 7.34 -19.60
CA MET A 480 -30.22 6.93 -19.28
C MET A 480 -30.16 6.42 -17.84
N LEU A 481 -30.09 5.09 -17.71
CA LEU A 481 -29.94 4.38 -16.44
C LEU A 481 -28.67 3.53 -16.44
N GLY A 482 -27.85 3.62 -15.40
CA GLY A 482 -26.68 2.76 -15.28
C GLY A 482 -26.01 2.81 -13.92
N TYR A 483 -25.48 1.67 -13.50
CA TYR A 483 -24.90 1.50 -12.18
C TYR A 483 -23.45 1.07 -12.30
N GLY A 484 -22.55 1.85 -11.70
CA GLY A 484 -21.12 1.59 -11.62
C GLY A 484 -20.72 1.05 -10.26
N LYS A 485 -19.77 0.10 -10.22
CA LYS A 485 -19.15 -0.39 -8.99
C LYS A 485 -17.63 -0.39 -9.14
N PRO A 486 -16.88 0.19 -8.18
CA PRO A 486 -15.43 -0.01 -8.09
C PRO A 486 -15.16 -1.50 -7.88
N LEU A 487 -14.73 -2.17 -8.94
CA LEU A 487 -14.63 -3.63 -8.99
C LEU A 487 -13.33 -4.01 -9.68
N ALA A 488 -12.37 -4.43 -8.85
CA ALA A 488 -11.05 -4.82 -9.29
C ALA A 488 -10.98 -6.31 -9.60
N ALA A 489 -10.38 -6.67 -10.73
CA ALA A 489 -10.14 -8.06 -11.12
C ALA A 489 -8.78 -8.21 -11.81
N ASP A 490 -8.13 -9.35 -11.58
CA ASP A 490 -6.98 -9.81 -12.35
C ASP A 490 -7.49 -10.63 -13.53
N LEU A 491 -7.16 -10.21 -14.76
CA LEU A 491 -7.63 -10.82 -16.01
C LEU A 491 -6.55 -11.70 -16.67
N THR A 492 -5.43 -11.94 -15.98
CA THR A 492 -4.33 -12.74 -16.54
C THR A 492 -4.75 -14.20 -16.76
N THR A 493 -5.54 -14.77 -15.85
CA THR A 493 -5.94 -16.19 -15.84
C THR A 493 -7.41 -16.45 -16.21
N VAL A 494 -8.21 -15.41 -16.39
CA VAL A 494 -9.65 -15.48 -16.77
C VAL A 494 -9.88 -14.70 -18.05
N LYS A 495 -10.83 -15.13 -18.89
CA LYS A 495 -11.03 -14.62 -20.26
C LYS A 495 -12.47 -14.25 -20.58
N VAL A 496 -13.42 -14.54 -19.71
CA VAL A 496 -14.84 -14.26 -19.96
C VAL A 496 -15.48 -13.65 -18.72
N LEU A 497 -16.22 -12.56 -18.90
CA LEU A 497 -17.18 -12.05 -17.92
C LEU A 497 -18.55 -12.65 -18.21
N LYS A 498 -19.14 -13.26 -17.20
CA LYS A 498 -20.47 -13.84 -17.24
C LYS A 498 -21.43 -13.01 -16.43
N ILE A 499 -22.57 -12.67 -17.02
CA ILE A 499 -23.66 -11.95 -16.35
C ILE A 499 -24.93 -12.76 -16.54
N ARG A 500 -25.52 -13.22 -15.44
CA ARG A 500 -26.82 -13.85 -15.48
C ARG A 500 -27.88 -12.81 -15.13
N MET A 501 -28.78 -12.59 -16.07
CA MET A 501 -29.77 -11.53 -15.99
C MET A 501 -31.07 -11.92 -16.67
N LYS A 502 -32.13 -11.21 -16.32
CA LYS A 502 -33.40 -11.16 -17.04
C LYS A 502 -33.80 -9.70 -17.17
N ALA A 503 -34.39 -9.31 -18.29
CA ALA A 503 -35.02 -8.01 -18.42
C ALA A 503 -36.25 -8.13 -19.31
N ASP A 504 -37.10 -7.10 -19.29
CA ASP A 504 -38.25 -7.04 -20.19
C ASP A 504 -37.81 -7.25 -21.64
N LYS A 505 -38.60 -8.00 -22.41
CA LYS A 505 -38.26 -8.34 -23.79
C LYS A 505 -37.99 -7.07 -24.61
N GLY A 506 -36.83 -7.02 -25.26
CA GLY A 506 -36.40 -5.88 -26.05
C GLY A 506 -35.69 -4.78 -25.27
N ALA A 507 -35.64 -4.84 -23.94
CA ALA A 507 -34.92 -3.87 -23.12
C ALA A 507 -33.40 -3.92 -23.43
N PRO A 508 -32.75 -2.79 -23.72
CA PRO A 508 -31.34 -2.78 -24.07
C PRO A 508 -30.47 -3.01 -22.84
N PHE A 509 -29.40 -3.76 -23.02
CA PHE A 509 -28.41 -3.98 -21.99
C PHE A 509 -26.98 -3.85 -22.52
N GLY A 510 -26.19 -3.03 -21.85
CA GLY A 510 -24.78 -2.79 -22.15
C GLY A 510 -23.89 -2.98 -20.94
N VAL A 511 -22.60 -3.15 -21.20
CA VAL A 511 -21.59 -3.35 -20.15
C VAL A 511 -20.33 -2.60 -20.52
N GLU A 512 -19.79 -1.85 -19.57
CA GLU A 512 -18.48 -1.21 -19.66
C GLU A 512 -17.60 -1.63 -18.49
N TRP A 513 -16.30 -1.79 -18.74
CA TRP A 513 -15.31 -2.05 -17.69
C TRP A 513 -14.04 -1.25 -17.98
N SER A 514 -13.51 -0.55 -16.97
CA SER A 514 -12.15 0.01 -17.04
C SER A 514 -11.12 -1.11 -16.99
N ILE A 515 -10.46 -1.37 -18.13
CA ILE A 515 -9.41 -2.39 -18.30
C ILE A 515 -8.09 -1.70 -18.67
N ASP A 516 -7.03 -2.02 -17.94
CA ASP A 516 -5.68 -1.44 -18.07
C ASP A 516 -5.69 0.10 -18.11
N GLY A 517 -6.55 0.69 -17.27
CA GLY A 517 -6.72 2.14 -17.14
C GLY A 517 -7.58 2.80 -18.22
N LYS A 518 -8.18 2.02 -19.14
CA LYS A 518 -9.06 2.52 -20.21
C LYS A 518 -10.48 1.97 -20.08
N LEU A 519 -11.48 2.85 -20.18
CA LEU A 519 -12.88 2.43 -20.23
C LEU A 519 -13.14 1.66 -21.53
N THR A 520 -13.57 0.40 -21.40
CA THR A 520 -13.79 -0.51 -22.52
C THR A 520 -15.25 -0.93 -22.55
N ARG A 521 -15.92 -0.77 -23.70
CA ARG A 521 -17.30 -1.25 -23.93
C ARG A 521 -17.27 -2.73 -24.29
N LEU A 522 -17.73 -3.58 -23.38
CA LEU A 522 -17.76 -5.04 -23.55
C LEU A 522 -19.03 -5.51 -24.28
N ARG A 523 -20.15 -4.79 -24.09
CA ARG A 523 -21.43 -5.06 -24.76
C ARG A 523 -22.13 -3.75 -25.09
N SER A 524 -22.61 -3.62 -26.31
CA SER A 524 -23.33 -2.43 -26.80
C SER A 524 -24.83 -2.71 -26.93
N TYR A 525 -25.60 -2.31 -25.91
CA TYR A 525 -27.06 -2.17 -25.94
C TYR A 525 -27.83 -3.29 -26.67
N VAL A 526 -27.47 -4.55 -26.40
CA VAL A 526 -28.11 -5.70 -27.06
C VAL A 526 -29.47 -5.91 -26.38
N PRO A 527 -30.58 -6.01 -27.14
CA PRO A 527 -31.90 -6.24 -26.58
C PRO A 527 -32.00 -7.56 -25.82
N ALA A 528 -32.63 -7.53 -24.65
CA ALA A 528 -32.87 -8.70 -23.81
C ALA A 528 -33.94 -9.62 -24.41
N THR A 529 -33.80 -10.91 -24.15
CA THR A 529 -34.71 -11.95 -24.68
C THR A 529 -36.10 -11.94 -24.05
N GLY A 530 -36.22 -11.39 -22.83
CA GLY A 530 -37.41 -11.52 -21.99
C GLY A 530 -37.33 -12.67 -20.97
N GLU A 531 -36.34 -13.55 -21.12
CA GLU A 531 -36.09 -14.69 -20.23
C GLU A 531 -34.77 -14.53 -19.48
N TRP A 532 -34.55 -15.40 -18.49
CA TRP A 532 -33.23 -15.49 -17.85
C TRP A 532 -32.20 -16.01 -18.85
N GLU A 533 -31.13 -15.24 -19.02
CA GLU A 533 -30.02 -15.57 -19.91
C GLU A 533 -28.68 -15.39 -19.21
N THR A 534 -27.67 -16.15 -19.66
CA THR A 534 -26.28 -15.96 -19.25
C THR A 534 -25.51 -15.32 -20.39
N ILE A 535 -25.18 -14.06 -20.21
CA ILE A 535 -24.40 -13.27 -21.14
C ILE A 535 -22.92 -13.59 -20.94
N SER A 536 -22.22 -13.91 -22.02
CA SER A 536 -20.78 -14.19 -22.01
C SER A 536 -20.04 -13.10 -22.79
N LEU A 537 -19.13 -12.39 -22.13
CA LEU A 537 -18.39 -11.27 -22.70
C LEU A 537 -16.90 -11.57 -22.67
N PRO A 538 -16.21 -11.67 -23.82
CA PRO A 538 -14.78 -11.91 -23.85
C PRO A 538 -14.01 -10.72 -23.26
N LEU A 539 -12.92 -11.02 -22.55
CA LEU A 539 -12.06 -10.06 -21.88
C LEU A 539 -10.64 -10.10 -22.45
N THR A 540 -10.11 -8.90 -22.70
CA THR A 540 -8.73 -8.71 -23.17
C THR A 540 -8.06 -7.64 -22.32
N GLY A 541 -6.97 -7.97 -21.65
CA GLY A 541 -6.21 -7.07 -20.78
C GLY A 541 -5.58 -7.81 -19.59
N LYS A 542 -4.99 -7.06 -18.66
CA LYS A 542 -4.35 -7.63 -17.46
C LYS A 542 -5.11 -7.31 -16.16
N ARG A 543 -5.60 -6.09 -16.01
CA ARG A 543 -6.29 -5.65 -14.80
C ARG A 543 -7.53 -4.85 -15.13
N ALA A 544 -8.61 -5.09 -14.39
CA ALA A 544 -9.81 -4.27 -14.45
C ALA A 544 -10.12 -3.63 -13.10
N THR A 545 -10.81 -2.48 -13.07
CA THR A 545 -10.98 -1.68 -11.83
C THR A 545 -12.38 -1.09 -11.59
N GLY A 546 -13.23 -0.95 -12.60
CA GLY A 546 -14.57 -0.36 -12.42
C GLY A 546 -15.54 -0.83 -13.49
N LEU A 547 -16.59 -1.54 -13.06
CA LEU A 547 -17.59 -2.14 -13.93
C LEU A 547 -18.88 -1.32 -13.89
N THR A 548 -19.47 -1.05 -15.05
CA THR A 548 -20.75 -0.35 -15.20
C THR A 548 -21.75 -1.22 -15.95
N LEU A 549 -22.89 -1.48 -15.33
CA LEU A 549 -24.06 -2.06 -15.98
C LEU A 549 -24.89 -0.94 -16.58
N ILE A 550 -25.12 -0.99 -17.88
CA ILE A 550 -25.84 0.04 -18.62
C ILE A 550 -27.22 -0.50 -18.95
N LEU A 551 -28.23 0.08 -18.32
CA LEU A 551 -29.64 -0.30 -18.41
C LEU A 551 -30.41 0.73 -19.27
N ALA A 552 -29.68 1.47 -20.10
CA ALA A 552 -30.14 2.64 -20.83
C ALA A 552 -30.42 2.36 -22.30
N GLU A 553 -31.30 3.16 -22.91
CA GLU A 553 -31.67 3.06 -24.32
C GLU A 553 -30.88 4.05 -25.19
N SER A 554 -30.52 3.64 -26.41
CA SER A 554 -29.78 4.49 -27.34
C SER A 554 -30.66 5.38 -28.21
N ASN A 555 -31.99 5.20 -28.22
CA ASN A 555 -32.89 5.85 -29.17
C ASN A 555 -33.79 6.91 -28.50
N PRO A 556 -33.60 8.21 -28.80
CA PRO A 556 -34.45 9.29 -28.27
C PRO A 556 -35.89 9.30 -28.81
N ASN A 557 -36.20 8.50 -29.85
CA ASN A 557 -37.52 8.47 -30.50
C ASN A 557 -38.31 7.17 -30.23
N ALA A 558 -37.98 6.43 -29.17
CA ALA A 558 -38.68 5.20 -28.83
C ALA A 558 -40.09 5.50 -28.28
N LYS A 559 -41.07 4.69 -28.70
CA LYS A 559 -42.42 4.64 -28.11
C LYS A 559 -42.51 3.42 -27.20
N TRP A 560 -42.98 3.61 -25.97
CA TRP A 560 -42.92 2.55 -24.97
C TRP A 560 -44.23 1.78 -24.87
N ALA A 561 -44.12 0.44 -24.82
CA ALA A 561 -45.27 -0.42 -24.53
C ALA A 561 -45.66 -0.41 -23.03
N SER A 562 -44.74 0.03 -22.17
CA SER A 562 -44.90 0.10 -20.71
C SER A 562 -44.22 1.36 -20.17
N PRO A 563 -44.79 2.04 -19.16
CA PRO A 563 -44.17 3.20 -18.52
C PRO A 563 -42.93 2.83 -17.68
N THR A 564 -42.60 1.56 -17.57
CA THR A 564 -41.45 1.07 -16.81
C THR A 564 -40.67 0.00 -17.57
N VAL A 565 -39.43 -0.20 -17.16
CA VAL A 565 -38.59 -1.32 -17.58
C VAL A 565 -37.99 -2.00 -16.38
N THR A 566 -38.06 -3.33 -16.36
CA THR A 566 -37.51 -4.15 -15.29
C THR A 566 -36.27 -4.88 -15.75
N TYR A 567 -35.22 -4.80 -14.93
CA TYR A 567 -33.99 -5.59 -15.03
C TYR A 567 -33.80 -6.40 -13.75
N GLN A 568 -33.37 -7.64 -13.89
CA GLN A 568 -33.08 -8.56 -12.79
C GLN A 568 -31.70 -9.17 -12.96
N PHE A 569 -30.94 -9.28 -11.87
CA PHE A 569 -29.61 -9.87 -11.84
C PHE A 569 -29.49 -10.80 -10.63
N ASP A 570 -28.91 -11.98 -10.83
CA ASP A 570 -28.63 -12.93 -9.74
C ASP A 570 -27.14 -13.25 -9.63
N GLN A 571 -26.36 -13.14 -10.72
CA GLN A 571 -24.93 -13.41 -10.65
C GLN A 571 -24.08 -12.69 -11.69
N LEU A 572 -22.87 -12.32 -11.27
CA LEU A 572 -21.77 -11.82 -12.10
C LEU A 572 -20.51 -12.61 -11.74
N TRP A 573 -19.85 -13.25 -12.72
CA TRP A 573 -18.63 -14.00 -12.47
C TRP A 573 -17.63 -14.02 -13.64
N LEU A 574 -16.42 -14.52 -13.39
CA LEU A 574 -15.33 -14.65 -14.34
C LEU A 574 -15.07 -16.12 -14.67
N GLU A 575 -14.80 -16.42 -15.93
CA GLU A 575 -14.36 -17.73 -16.42
C GLU A 575 -13.06 -17.63 -17.20
#